data_AF-A0A497R2W2-F1
#
_entry.id   AF-A0A497R2W2-F1
#
_cell.length_a   1.000
_cell.length_b   1.000
_cell.length_c   1.000
_cell.angle_alpha   90.00
_cell.angle_beta   90.00
_cell.angle_gamma   90.00
#
_symmetry.space_group_name_H-M   'P 1'
#
loop_
_entity.id
_entity.type
_entity.pdbx_description
1 polymer ?
#
loop_
_entity_poly.entity_id
_entity_poly.type
_entity_poly.pdbx_seq_one_letter_code
_entity_poly.pdbx_strand_id
1 'polypeptide(L)'
;VKEVEFKEREALNLITHGIFDIPKDVLKNLIKRKLVVEEEKKEIIIRVLKKPDVELKEVITDLTPEILLSGSWKNKEFLKYDITIPSKDVFTAKIHPYERIIRECRKIFLEMGFVEIKGNYVQTSFWNFDALFQPQDHPARDMQDTFYLDKCAGLNEDLVEKVRQTHENGWITGSTGWGGRWDVNKAKQLVLRTHTTTITIHYLANNPNPPVKAFCIDRVYRREAIDATHLPEFDQLEGVVLDKGVGFKHLLGLLREFFLKMGFEDVRFRPGYFPYTEPSVEPEVYVEDLGWVELGGAGVFRKEVVEPFEIKGNVLAWGLGIGRLAMLRLGMKDLRRLYLPDIGWLREFPAIKR
;
A
#
# COMPACT_ATOMS: atom_id res chain seq x y z
N VAL A 1 12.34 -9.83 51.88
CA VAL A 1 11.40 -9.82 50.73
C VAL A 1 10.74 -11.19 50.71
N LYS A 2 9.41 -11.29 50.81
CA LYS A 2 8.72 -12.59 50.72
C LYS A 2 8.87 -13.09 49.27
N GLU A 3 9.50 -14.24 49.08
CA GLU A 3 9.49 -14.93 47.79
C GLU A 3 8.04 -15.30 47.45
N VAL A 4 7.58 -14.85 46.28
CA VAL A 4 6.25 -15.16 45.78
C VAL A 4 6.36 -16.48 45.01
N GLU A 5 5.77 -17.55 45.53
CA GLU A 5 5.66 -18.83 44.83
C GLU A 5 4.67 -18.73 43.66
N PHE A 6 5.15 -18.97 42.44
CA PHE A 6 4.33 -19.03 41.23
C PHE A 6 4.00 -20.48 40.88
N LYS A 7 2.89 -20.99 41.42
CA LYS A 7 2.39 -22.36 41.18
C LYS A 7 2.24 -22.72 39.68
N GLU A 8 1.93 -21.73 38.85
CA GLU A 8 1.78 -21.89 37.40
C GLU A 8 3.12 -22.16 36.69
N ARG A 9 4.22 -21.59 37.20
CA ARG A 9 5.58 -21.78 36.67
C ARG A 9 6.13 -23.16 37.00
N GLU A 10 5.87 -23.65 38.20
CA GLU A 10 6.22 -25.02 38.61
C GLU A 10 5.44 -26.06 37.79
N ALA A 11 4.14 -25.83 37.60
CA ALA A 11 3.30 -26.68 36.76
C ALA A 11 3.83 -26.76 35.32
N LEU A 12 4.18 -25.63 34.69
CA LEU A 12 4.76 -25.64 33.35
C LEU A 12 6.10 -26.40 33.30
N ASN A 13 6.94 -26.25 34.33
CA ASN A 13 8.22 -26.95 34.40
C ASN A 13 8.01 -28.48 34.48
N LEU A 14 7.03 -28.95 35.26
CA LEU A 14 6.66 -30.37 35.33
C LEU A 14 6.15 -30.91 33.97
N ILE A 15 5.30 -30.15 33.27
CA ILE A 15 4.79 -30.54 31.93
C ILE A 15 5.96 -30.69 30.95
N THR A 16 6.93 -29.78 30.95
CA THR A 16 8.09 -29.86 30.05
C THR A 16 8.99 -31.07 30.31
N HIS A 17 8.96 -31.62 31.52
CA HIS A 17 9.69 -32.83 31.90
C HIS A 17 8.84 -34.11 31.78
N GLY A 18 7.66 -34.03 31.17
CA GLY A 18 6.78 -35.18 30.91
C GLY A 18 5.98 -35.67 32.14
N ILE A 19 5.86 -34.84 33.17
CA ILE A 19 5.07 -35.14 34.37
C ILE A 19 3.75 -34.38 34.28
N PHE A 20 2.65 -35.13 34.12
CA PHE A 20 1.31 -34.58 33.88
C PHE A 20 0.39 -34.60 35.11
N ASP A 21 0.91 -35.01 36.28
CA ASP A 21 0.15 -35.02 37.53
C ASP A 21 0.16 -33.61 38.15
N ILE A 22 -0.81 -32.78 37.75
CA ILE A 22 -0.91 -31.37 38.11
C ILE A 22 -2.33 -31.06 38.59
N PRO A 23 -2.49 -30.19 39.62
CA PRO A 23 -3.81 -29.76 40.07
C PRO A 23 -4.70 -29.21 38.94
N LYS A 24 -5.93 -29.73 38.83
CA LYS A 24 -6.88 -29.44 37.73
C LYS A 24 -7.24 -27.95 37.59
N ASP A 25 -7.22 -27.22 38.70
CA ASP A 25 -7.46 -25.78 38.77
C ASP A 25 -6.34 -24.97 38.11
N VAL A 26 -5.08 -25.37 38.33
CA VAL A 26 -3.90 -24.76 37.69
C VAL A 26 -3.89 -25.06 36.19
N LEU A 27 -4.17 -26.31 35.79
CA LEU A 27 -4.23 -26.73 34.39
C LEU A 27 -5.28 -25.95 33.59
N LYS A 28 -6.49 -25.75 34.15
CA LYS A 28 -7.55 -24.93 33.52
C LYS A 28 -7.11 -23.49 33.27
N ASN A 29 -6.39 -22.88 34.22
CA ASN A 29 -5.86 -21.53 34.05
C ASN A 29 -4.77 -21.45 32.97
N LEU A 30 -3.88 -22.45 32.92
CA LEU A 30 -2.84 -22.55 31.88
C LEU A 30 -3.43 -22.70 30.47
N ILE A 31 -4.48 -23.53 30.32
CA ILE A 31 -5.21 -23.68 29.05
C ILE A 31 -5.92 -22.38 28.67
N LYS A 32 -6.64 -21.73 29.60
CA LYS A 32 -7.33 -20.46 29.35
C LYS A 32 -6.37 -19.34 28.92
N ARG A 33 -5.14 -19.36 29.43
CA ARG A 33 -4.06 -18.43 29.06
C ARG A 33 -3.26 -18.85 27.82
N LYS A 34 -3.62 -19.96 27.16
CA LYS A 34 -2.94 -20.51 25.98
C LYS A 34 -1.47 -20.89 26.20
N LEU A 35 -1.11 -21.28 27.43
CA LEU A 35 0.25 -21.73 27.78
C LEU A 35 0.43 -23.24 27.61
N VAL A 36 -0.66 -24.00 27.59
CA VAL A 36 -0.71 -25.45 27.38
C VAL A 36 -1.87 -25.77 26.44
N VAL A 37 -1.69 -26.73 25.54
CA VAL A 37 -2.72 -27.27 24.65
C VAL A 37 -2.97 -28.72 25.03
N GLU A 38 -4.23 -29.10 25.20
CA GLU A 38 -4.65 -30.47 25.44
C GLU A 38 -5.03 -31.10 24.08
N GLU A 39 -4.32 -32.17 23.70
CA GLU A 39 -4.64 -32.96 22.51
C GLU A 39 -5.18 -34.32 22.93
N GLU A 40 -6.44 -34.61 22.56
CA GLU A 40 -7.04 -35.93 22.78
C GLU A 40 -6.79 -36.83 21.55
N LYS A 41 -5.99 -37.88 21.72
CA LYS A 41 -5.82 -38.92 20.69
C LYS A 41 -6.68 -40.12 21.02
N LYS A 42 -7.67 -40.41 20.16
CA LYS A 42 -8.47 -41.63 20.23
C LYS A 42 -7.89 -42.68 19.31
N GLU A 43 -7.33 -43.74 19.89
CA GLU A 43 -6.95 -44.94 19.15
C GLU A 43 -8.09 -45.95 19.18
N ILE A 44 -8.60 -46.31 18.00
CA ILE A 44 -9.62 -47.35 17.85
C ILE A 44 -8.93 -48.59 17.30
N ILE A 45 -8.78 -49.61 18.14
CA ILE A 45 -8.22 -50.90 17.72
C ILE A 45 -9.38 -51.80 17.29
N ILE A 46 -9.50 -52.01 15.97
CA ILE A 46 -10.52 -52.89 15.41
C ILE A 46 -9.91 -54.29 15.23
N ARG A 47 -10.50 -55.28 15.91
CA ARG A 47 -10.14 -56.70 15.75
C ARG A 47 -11.24 -57.41 14.98
N VAL A 48 -10.92 -57.90 13.78
CA VAL A 48 -11.87 -58.66 12.95
C VAL A 48 -12.04 -60.06 13.55
N LEU A 49 -13.19 -60.32 14.17
CA LEU A 49 -13.49 -61.58 14.88
C LEU A 49 -13.96 -62.71 13.94
N LYS A 50 -14.49 -62.37 12.76
CA LYS A 50 -14.92 -63.30 11.70
C LYS A 50 -14.78 -62.57 10.37
N LYS A 51 -14.35 -63.28 9.32
CA LYS A 51 -14.32 -62.71 7.96
C LYS A 51 -15.75 -62.28 7.60
N PRO A 52 -15.99 -61.00 7.26
CA PRO A 52 -17.31 -60.57 6.83
C PRO A 52 -17.72 -61.37 5.58
N ASP A 53 -18.93 -61.93 5.56
CA ASP A 53 -19.55 -62.44 4.33
C ASP A 53 -19.97 -61.24 3.49
N VAL A 54 -18.99 -60.59 2.86
CA VAL A 54 -19.19 -59.45 1.96
C VAL A 54 -18.84 -59.94 0.55
N GLU A 55 -19.87 -60.13 -0.27
CA GLU A 55 -19.68 -60.22 -1.71
C GLU A 55 -19.17 -58.87 -2.20
N LEU A 56 -17.93 -58.83 -2.70
CA LEU A 56 -17.39 -57.66 -3.37
C LEU A 56 -18.14 -57.49 -4.70
N LYS A 57 -19.22 -56.72 -4.71
CA LYS A 57 -19.84 -56.25 -5.95
C LYS A 57 -18.88 -55.28 -6.63
N GLU A 58 -18.42 -55.62 -7.84
CA GLU A 58 -17.70 -54.67 -8.70
C GLU A 58 -18.65 -53.55 -9.12
N VAL A 59 -18.49 -52.38 -8.52
CA VAL A 59 -19.17 -51.16 -8.93
C VAL A 59 -18.28 -50.35 -9.86
N ILE A 60 -18.87 -49.72 -10.86
CA ILE A 60 -18.16 -48.76 -11.72
C ILE A 60 -18.03 -47.45 -10.95
N THR A 61 -16.80 -46.98 -10.72
CA THR A 61 -16.51 -45.69 -10.08
C THR A 61 -16.52 -44.55 -11.09
N ASP A 62 -15.76 -44.72 -12.18
CA ASP A 62 -15.60 -43.72 -13.23
C ASP A 62 -15.93 -44.33 -14.60
N LEU A 63 -16.62 -43.56 -15.43
CA LEU A 63 -16.92 -43.93 -16.81
C LEU A 63 -15.70 -43.66 -17.70
N THR A 64 -15.08 -44.72 -18.21
CA THR A 64 -14.00 -44.59 -19.21
C THR A 64 -14.54 -44.70 -20.64
N PRO A 65 -13.82 -44.15 -21.64
CA PRO A 65 -14.17 -44.32 -23.04
C PRO A 65 -14.31 -45.80 -23.47
N GLU A 66 -13.50 -46.72 -22.94
CA GLU A 66 -13.59 -48.14 -23.30
C GLU A 66 -14.86 -48.80 -22.77
N ILE A 67 -15.30 -48.43 -21.55
CA ILE A 67 -16.55 -48.91 -20.97
C ILE A 67 -17.74 -48.45 -21.83
N LEU A 68 -17.71 -47.19 -22.28
CA LEU A 68 -18.73 -46.63 -23.16
C LEU A 68 -18.81 -47.36 -24.50
N LEU A 69 -17.66 -47.59 -25.14
CA LEU A 69 -17.56 -48.25 -26.45
C LEU A 69 -17.93 -49.73 -26.39
N SER A 70 -17.55 -50.44 -25.34
CA SER A 70 -17.86 -51.87 -25.15
C SER A 70 -19.30 -52.14 -24.71
N GLY A 71 -20.03 -51.13 -24.23
CA GLY A 71 -21.38 -51.29 -23.69
C GLY A 71 -21.44 -52.06 -22.37
N SER A 72 -20.29 -52.32 -21.74
CA SER A 72 -20.15 -53.10 -20.49
C SER A 72 -20.79 -52.44 -19.26
N TRP A 73 -21.15 -51.16 -19.36
CA TRP A 73 -21.83 -50.40 -18.31
C TRP A 73 -23.32 -50.74 -18.14
N LYS A 74 -23.99 -51.31 -19.16
CA LYS A 74 -25.46 -51.48 -19.15
C LYS A 74 -25.98 -52.37 -18.02
N ASN A 75 -25.14 -53.31 -17.55
CA ASN A 75 -25.52 -54.32 -16.55
C ASN A 75 -24.69 -54.24 -15.26
N LYS A 76 -23.95 -53.15 -15.03
CA LYS A 76 -23.16 -52.94 -13.80
C LYS A 76 -23.77 -51.83 -12.93
N GLU A 77 -23.62 -51.97 -11.61
CA GLU A 77 -24.02 -50.94 -10.66
C GLU A 77 -22.95 -49.83 -10.60
N PHE A 78 -23.36 -48.56 -10.55
CA PHE A 78 -22.46 -47.42 -10.37
C PHE A 78 -22.32 -47.08 -8.89
N LEU A 79 -21.11 -46.68 -8.49
CA LEU A 79 -20.92 -46.06 -7.18
C LEU A 79 -21.72 -44.76 -7.13
N LYS A 80 -22.61 -44.61 -6.14
CA LYS A 80 -23.39 -43.39 -5.96
C LYS A 80 -22.44 -42.24 -5.59
N TYR A 81 -22.45 -41.18 -6.39
CA TYR A 81 -21.70 -39.97 -6.09
C TYR A 81 -22.36 -39.21 -4.94
N ASP A 82 -21.63 -38.98 -3.87
CA ASP A 82 -22.08 -38.13 -2.78
C ASP A 82 -21.89 -36.66 -3.15
N ILE A 83 -23.00 -35.99 -3.42
CA ILE A 83 -23.05 -34.58 -3.81
C ILE A 83 -22.59 -33.61 -2.71
N THR A 84 -22.40 -34.11 -1.48
CA THR A 84 -21.89 -33.30 -0.36
C THR A 84 -20.38 -33.27 -0.29
N ILE A 85 -19.69 -34.14 -1.04
CA ILE A 85 -18.22 -34.16 -1.08
C ILE A 85 -17.74 -32.87 -1.76
N PRO A 86 -16.84 -32.10 -1.12
CA PRO A 86 -16.28 -30.92 -1.74
C PRO A 86 -15.54 -31.30 -3.03
N SER A 87 -15.84 -30.58 -4.10
CA SER A 87 -15.12 -30.75 -5.37
C SER A 87 -13.71 -30.19 -5.24
N LYS A 88 -12.85 -30.57 -6.18
CA LYS A 88 -11.50 -30.01 -6.27
C LYS A 88 -11.57 -28.51 -6.56
N ASP A 89 -10.87 -27.72 -5.75
CA ASP A 89 -10.75 -26.28 -6.00
C ASP A 89 -10.07 -26.01 -7.36
N VAL A 90 -10.69 -25.15 -8.15
CA VAL A 90 -10.15 -24.67 -9.43
C VAL A 90 -9.70 -23.23 -9.26
N PHE A 91 -8.38 -23.02 -9.24
CA PHE A 91 -7.79 -21.70 -9.14
C PHE A 91 -7.61 -21.10 -10.53
N THR A 92 -8.35 -20.04 -10.82
CA THR A 92 -8.21 -19.27 -12.07
C THR A 92 -7.06 -18.28 -11.98
N ALA A 93 -6.59 -17.79 -13.15
CA ALA A 93 -5.63 -16.70 -13.20
C ALA A 93 -6.25 -15.43 -12.62
N LYS A 94 -5.50 -14.72 -11.77
CA LYS A 94 -5.96 -13.54 -11.04
C LYS A 94 -4.93 -12.42 -11.08
N ILE A 95 -5.42 -11.19 -11.13
CA ILE A 95 -4.62 -10.00 -10.88
C ILE A 95 -4.51 -9.81 -9.37
N HIS A 96 -3.31 -9.43 -8.91
CA HIS A 96 -3.07 -9.10 -7.51
C HIS A 96 -4.07 -8.05 -6.99
N PRO A 97 -4.70 -8.22 -5.80
CA PRO A 97 -5.73 -7.30 -5.31
C PRO A 97 -5.27 -5.84 -5.26
N TYR A 98 -4.03 -5.60 -4.86
CA TYR A 98 -3.43 -4.26 -4.87
C TYR A 98 -3.35 -3.65 -6.28
N GLU A 99 -2.92 -4.43 -7.28
CA GLU A 99 -2.84 -3.99 -8.67
C GLU A 99 -4.22 -3.67 -9.25
N ARG A 100 -5.28 -4.37 -8.80
CA ARG A 100 -6.66 -4.02 -9.20
C ARG A 100 -7.05 -2.63 -8.71
N ILE A 101 -6.67 -2.28 -7.49
CA ILE A 101 -6.93 -0.95 -6.90
C ILE A 101 -6.12 0.12 -7.63
N ILE A 102 -4.84 -0.15 -7.93
CA ILE A 102 -4.02 0.76 -8.77
C ILE A 102 -4.69 1.00 -10.13
N ARG A 103 -5.20 -0.05 -10.79
CA ARG A 103 -5.93 0.08 -12.07
C ARG A 103 -7.23 0.83 -11.94
N GLU A 104 -7.96 0.66 -10.83
CA GLU A 104 -9.17 1.41 -10.52
C GLU A 104 -8.85 2.91 -10.35
N CYS A 105 -7.83 3.26 -9.56
CA CYS A 105 -7.38 4.64 -9.42
C CYS A 105 -6.96 5.24 -10.76
N ARG A 106 -6.16 4.50 -11.55
CA ARG A 106 -5.76 4.92 -12.91
C ARG A 106 -6.98 5.20 -13.80
N LYS A 107 -7.96 4.29 -13.79
CA LYS A 107 -9.19 4.44 -14.57
C LYS A 107 -9.96 5.71 -14.17
N ILE A 108 -10.11 5.97 -12.87
CA ILE A 108 -10.81 7.16 -12.37
C ILE A 108 -10.14 8.45 -12.86
N PHE A 109 -8.81 8.56 -12.76
CA PHE A 109 -8.11 9.75 -13.25
C PHE A 109 -8.22 9.94 -14.76
N LEU A 110 -8.16 8.85 -15.53
CA LEU A 110 -8.40 8.90 -16.97
C LEU A 110 -9.84 9.37 -17.30
N GLU A 111 -10.85 8.87 -16.59
CA GLU A 111 -12.25 9.33 -16.73
C GLU A 111 -12.43 10.81 -16.35
N MET A 112 -11.65 11.30 -15.39
CA MET A 112 -11.63 12.73 -14.99
C MET A 112 -10.83 13.61 -15.95
N GLY A 113 -10.29 13.04 -17.04
CA GLY A 113 -9.58 13.75 -18.09
C GLY A 113 -8.11 14.07 -17.77
N PHE A 114 -7.48 13.31 -16.87
CA PHE A 114 -6.06 13.44 -16.59
C PHE A 114 -5.23 12.56 -17.52
N VAL A 115 -4.02 13.00 -17.84
CA VAL A 115 -3.03 12.24 -18.60
C VAL A 115 -2.04 11.57 -17.64
N GLU A 116 -1.73 10.29 -17.85
CA GLU A 116 -0.74 9.58 -17.04
C GLU A 116 0.67 10.00 -17.44
N ILE A 117 1.48 10.42 -16.48
CA ILE A 117 2.90 10.75 -16.64
C ILE A 117 3.76 9.74 -15.86
N LYS A 118 5.00 9.56 -16.32
CA LYS A 118 6.00 8.70 -15.68
C LYS A 118 7.35 9.39 -15.61
N GLY A 119 8.17 8.96 -14.65
CA GLY A 119 9.52 9.48 -14.47
C GLY A 119 10.46 8.43 -13.91
N ASN A 120 11.74 8.78 -13.83
CA ASN A 120 12.78 7.88 -13.31
C ASN A 120 12.70 7.75 -11.79
N TYR A 121 13.15 6.61 -11.27
CA TYR A 121 13.28 6.36 -9.83
C TYR A 121 14.42 7.16 -9.19
N VAL A 122 15.54 7.30 -9.92
CA VAL A 122 16.70 8.08 -9.48
C VAL A 122 16.51 9.52 -9.93
N GLN A 123 16.63 10.44 -8.98
CA GLN A 123 16.48 11.87 -9.18
C GLN A 123 17.66 12.61 -8.57
N THR A 124 17.95 13.81 -9.05
CA THR A 124 18.85 14.72 -8.33
C THR A 124 18.13 15.27 -7.11
N SER A 125 18.86 15.55 -6.02
CA SER A 125 18.35 16.27 -4.86
C SER A 125 17.73 17.60 -5.27
N PHE A 126 18.27 18.25 -6.32
CA PHE A 126 17.68 19.43 -6.91
C PHE A 126 16.21 19.23 -7.28
N TRP A 127 15.92 18.27 -8.15
CA TRP A 127 14.55 18.00 -8.61
C TRP A 127 13.67 17.36 -7.52
N ASN A 128 14.29 16.57 -6.64
CA ASN A 128 13.56 15.93 -5.55
C ASN A 128 13.15 16.91 -4.45
N PHE A 129 13.89 17.99 -4.22
CA PHE A 129 13.63 18.87 -3.08
C PHE A 129 13.74 20.36 -3.42
N ASP A 130 14.87 20.81 -3.99
CA ASP A 130 15.14 22.24 -4.20
C ASP A 130 14.16 22.88 -5.18
N ALA A 131 13.81 22.17 -6.26
CA ALA A 131 12.81 22.56 -7.26
C ALA A 131 11.40 22.74 -6.65
N LEU A 132 11.14 22.08 -5.52
CA LEU A 132 9.89 22.17 -4.77
C LEU A 132 10.03 23.13 -3.58
N PHE A 133 10.96 24.08 -3.64
CA PHE A 133 11.18 25.08 -2.60
C PHE A 133 11.35 24.51 -1.18
N GLN A 134 11.75 23.24 -1.06
CA GLN A 134 12.01 22.62 0.23
C GLN A 134 13.43 22.97 0.68
N PRO A 135 13.63 23.53 1.89
CA PRO A 135 14.94 24.04 2.28
C PRO A 135 15.97 22.92 2.47
N GLN A 136 17.26 23.24 2.35
CA GLN A 136 18.36 22.27 2.35
C GLN A 136 18.70 21.68 3.73
N ASP A 137 18.21 22.29 4.80
CA ASP A 137 18.29 21.85 6.19
C ASP A 137 17.03 21.12 6.66
N HIS A 138 16.07 20.89 5.76
CA HIS A 138 14.83 20.19 6.09
C HIS A 138 15.08 18.75 6.58
N PRO A 139 14.47 18.30 7.68
CA PRO A 139 14.68 16.95 8.23
C PRO A 139 14.50 15.80 7.23
N ALA A 140 13.48 15.87 6.36
CA ALA A 140 13.27 14.86 5.32
C ALA A 140 14.44 14.67 4.33
N ARG A 141 15.42 15.59 4.27
CA ARG A 141 16.66 15.44 3.49
C ARG A 141 17.77 14.73 4.27
N ASP A 142 17.57 14.43 5.54
CA ASP A 142 18.58 13.75 6.32
C ASP A 142 18.81 12.33 5.77
N MET A 143 20.03 11.83 5.92
CA MET A 143 20.41 10.48 5.48
C MET A 143 19.57 9.41 6.18
N GLN A 144 18.96 9.73 7.31
CA GLN A 144 18.05 8.84 8.04
C GLN A 144 16.69 8.69 7.35
N ASP A 145 16.27 9.66 6.54
CA ASP A 145 14.95 9.69 5.88
C ASP A 145 15.02 9.45 4.36
N THR A 146 16.16 9.75 3.72
CA THR A 146 16.33 9.65 2.26
C THR A 146 17.48 8.71 1.86
N PHE A 147 17.25 7.92 0.81
CA PHE A 147 18.28 7.08 0.19
C PHE A 147 19.12 7.88 -0.81
N TYR A 148 20.29 8.32 -0.36
CA TYR A 148 21.31 8.95 -1.22
C TYR A 148 22.14 7.90 -1.97
N LEU A 149 22.59 8.25 -3.17
CA LEU A 149 23.48 7.45 -4.00
C LEU A 149 24.88 8.09 -4.05
N ASP A 150 25.91 7.26 -4.25
CA ASP A 150 27.32 7.70 -4.29
C ASP A 150 27.70 8.55 -5.52
N LYS A 151 26.74 8.88 -6.38
CA LYS A 151 26.96 9.61 -7.63
C LYS A 151 26.25 10.95 -7.63
N CYS A 152 26.78 11.87 -8.42
CA CYS A 152 26.18 13.18 -8.69
C CYS A 152 25.86 13.30 -10.19
N ALA A 153 24.90 14.16 -10.53
CA ALA A 153 24.59 14.51 -11.90
C ALA A 153 24.74 16.01 -12.15
N GLY A 154 25.00 16.37 -13.41
CA GLY A 154 25.01 17.76 -13.85
C GLY A 154 23.62 18.38 -13.78
N LEU A 155 23.58 19.69 -13.53
CA LEU A 155 22.36 20.49 -13.48
C LEU A 155 22.47 21.62 -14.49
N ASN A 156 21.34 22.11 -14.98
CA ASN A 156 21.29 23.31 -15.81
C ASN A 156 21.60 24.53 -14.93
N GLU A 157 22.65 25.27 -15.27
CA GLU A 157 23.18 26.37 -14.43
C GLU A 157 22.18 27.53 -14.31
N ASP A 158 21.51 27.90 -15.40
CA ASP A 158 20.52 28.99 -15.40
C ASP A 158 19.35 28.68 -14.47
N LEU A 159 18.85 27.45 -14.54
CA LEU A 159 17.73 27.01 -13.70
C LEU A 159 18.13 26.91 -12.23
N VAL A 160 19.33 26.39 -11.96
CA VAL A 160 19.89 26.31 -10.61
C VAL A 160 20.02 27.70 -10.01
N GLU A 161 20.48 28.69 -10.76
CA GLU A 161 20.63 30.05 -10.26
C GLU A 161 19.28 30.69 -9.91
N LYS A 162 18.25 30.51 -10.75
CA LYS A 162 16.88 30.99 -10.44
C LYS A 162 16.35 30.38 -9.14
N VAL A 163 16.50 29.07 -8.97
CA VAL A 163 16.07 28.38 -7.74
C VAL A 163 16.92 28.82 -6.55
N ARG A 164 18.23 28.93 -6.69
CA ARG A 164 19.14 29.39 -5.63
C ARG A 164 18.74 30.78 -5.12
N GLN A 165 18.53 31.74 -6.01
CA GLN A 165 18.07 33.09 -5.65
C GLN A 165 16.72 33.03 -4.94
N THR A 166 15.78 32.23 -5.45
CA THR A 166 14.46 32.07 -4.83
C THR A 166 14.57 31.54 -3.40
N HIS A 167 15.46 30.57 -3.14
CA HIS A 167 15.72 30.06 -1.79
C HIS A 167 16.40 31.08 -0.88
N GLU A 168 17.40 31.81 -1.37
CA GLU A 168 18.19 32.71 -0.50
C GLU A 168 17.50 34.05 -0.21
N ASN A 169 16.80 34.63 -1.19
CA ASN A 169 16.25 35.98 -1.07
C ASN A 169 14.85 36.17 -1.68
N GLY A 170 14.19 35.08 -2.10
CA GLY A 170 12.83 35.12 -2.66
C GLY A 170 12.73 35.58 -4.12
N TRP A 171 13.82 36.06 -4.72
CA TRP A 171 13.92 36.46 -6.12
C TRP A 171 12.77 37.39 -6.58
N ILE A 172 11.97 36.99 -7.58
CA ILE A 172 10.84 37.78 -8.11
C ILE A 172 9.49 37.46 -7.46
N THR A 173 9.45 36.54 -6.51
CA THR A 173 8.19 35.96 -6.02
C THR A 173 7.46 36.88 -5.02
N GLY A 174 8.16 37.89 -4.50
CA GLY A 174 7.70 38.74 -3.39
C GLY A 174 7.88 38.11 -2.00
N SER A 175 8.46 36.90 -1.94
CA SER A 175 8.86 36.23 -0.71
C SER A 175 10.19 36.76 -0.18
N THR A 176 10.52 36.41 1.07
CA THR A 176 11.86 36.67 1.64
C THR A 176 12.85 35.52 1.38
N GLY A 177 12.37 34.41 0.81
CA GLY A 177 13.13 33.16 0.74
C GLY A 177 13.24 32.47 2.10
N TRP A 178 14.05 31.43 2.18
CA TRP A 178 14.46 30.79 3.43
C TRP A 178 15.64 31.50 4.09
N GLY A 179 16.38 32.32 3.34
CA GLY A 179 17.64 32.91 3.78
C GLY A 179 18.80 31.90 3.77
N GLY A 180 19.89 32.29 4.41
CA GLY A 180 21.08 31.43 4.52
C GLY A 180 21.85 31.28 3.21
N ARG A 181 22.64 30.21 3.12
CA ARG A 181 23.48 29.88 1.96
C ARG A 181 22.98 28.59 1.32
N TRP A 182 22.67 28.64 0.03
CA TRP A 182 22.26 27.46 -0.72
C TRP A 182 23.48 26.78 -1.37
N ASP A 183 23.62 25.48 -1.18
CA ASP A 183 24.78 24.70 -1.66
C ASP A 183 24.43 23.87 -2.91
N VAL A 184 25.08 24.17 -4.02
CA VAL A 184 24.92 23.46 -5.30
C VAL A 184 25.40 22.00 -5.24
N ASN A 185 26.37 21.69 -4.37
CA ASN A 185 26.89 20.33 -4.28
C ASN A 185 25.84 19.37 -3.70
N LYS A 186 25.07 19.83 -2.70
CA LYS A 186 23.91 19.08 -2.17
C LYS A 186 22.88 18.82 -3.26
N ALA A 187 22.56 19.84 -4.06
CA ALA A 187 21.58 19.74 -5.13
C ALA A 187 21.97 18.73 -6.23
N LYS A 188 23.27 18.56 -6.50
CA LYS A 188 23.82 17.62 -7.50
C LYS A 188 23.78 16.15 -7.06
N GLN A 189 23.64 15.86 -5.77
CA GLN A 189 23.59 14.49 -5.25
C GLN A 189 22.40 13.73 -5.84
N LEU A 190 22.58 12.44 -6.14
CA LEU A 190 21.49 11.58 -6.57
C LEU A 190 20.80 10.93 -5.37
N VAL A 191 19.47 10.82 -5.46
CA VAL A 191 18.61 10.17 -4.47
C VAL A 191 17.65 9.22 -5.17
N LEU A 192 17.19 8.20 -4.45
CA LEU A 192 15.93 7.55 -4.81
C LEU A 192 14.79 8.51 -4.47
N ARG A 193 13.89 8.75 -5.43
CA ARG A 193 12.83 9.74 -5.24
C ARG A 193 11.97 9.41 -4.02
N THR A 194 11.71 10.41 -3.18
CA THR A 194 10.95 10.25 -1.93
C THR A 194 9.44 10.45 -2.11
N HIS A 195 9.06 11.07 -3.24
CA HIS A 195 7.68 11.34 -3.62
C HIS A 195 7.58 11.55 -5.14
N THR A 196 6.39 11.33 -5.69
CA THR A 196 6.10 11.50 -7.13
C THR A 196 5.98 12.96 -7.57
N THR A 197 5.92 13.92 -6.65
CA THR A 197 5.87 15.37 -6.93
C THR A 197 7.06 15.85 -7.78
N THR A 198 8.20 15.16 -7.69
CA THR A 198 9.38 15.39 -8.55
C THR A 198 9.08 15.18 -10.03
N ILE A 199 8.28 14.17 -10.36
CA ILE A 199 7.86 13.89 -11.74
C ILE A 199 6.93 15.00 -12.21
N THR A 200 6.03 15.46 -11.34
CA THR A 200 5.11 16.57 -11.59
C THR A 200 5.85 17.86 -11.91
N ILE A 201 6.82 18.29 -11.08
CA ILE A 201 7.53 19.55 -11.34
C ILE A 201 8.39 19.45 -12.60
N HIS A 202 9.01 18.29 -12.88
CA HIS A 202 9.69 18.04 -14.16
C HIS A 202 8.74 18.18 -15.35
N TYR A 203 7.54 17.61 -15.24
CA TYR A 203 6.55 17.66 -16.31
C TYR A 203 6.05 19.08 -16.54
N LEU A 204 5.76 19.83 -15.47
CA LEU A 204 5.33 21.22 -15.55
C LEU A 204 6.42 22.16 -16.07
N ALA A 205 7.68 21.95 -15.68
CA ALA A 205 8.81 22.72 -16.21
C ALA A 205 8.95 22.58 -17.73
N ASN A 206 8.62 21.40 -18.28
CA ASN A 206 8.59 21.16 -19.72
C ASN A 206 7.28 21.58 -20.39
N ASN A 207 6.21 21.77 -19.63
CA ASN A 207 4.88 22.13 -20.11
C ASN A 207 4.28 23.29 -19.28
N PRO A 208 4.90 24.48 -19.30
CA PRO A 208 4.56 25.56 -18.36
C PRO A 208 3.26 26.29 -18.72
N ASN A 209 2.66 26.01 -19.89
CA ASN A 209 1.47 26.71 -20.37
C ASN A 209 0.20 25.91 -20.05
N PRO A 210 -0.83 26.52 -19.44
CA PRO A 210 -2.11 25.88 -19.18
C PRO A 210 -2.92 25.68 -20.48
N PRO A 211 -3.91 24.77 -20.49
CA PRO A 211 -4.33 23.90 -19.39
C PRO A 211 -3.54 22.59 -19.34
N VAL A 212 -3.25 22.10 -18.13
CA VAL A 212 -2.63 20.79 -17.90
C VAL A 212 -3.39 20.04 -16.81
N LYS A 213 -3.66 18.75 -17.05
CA LYS A 213 -4.14 17.79 -16.05
C LYS A 213 -3.32 16.52 -16.18
N ALA A 214 -2.52 16.20 -15.18
CA ALA A 214 -1.65 15.04 -15.20
C ALA A 214 -1.68 14.28 -13.87
N PHE A 215 -1.44 12.99 -13.91
CA PHE A 215 -1.34 12.15 -12.72
C PHE A 215 -0.23 11.12 -12.88
N CYS A 216 0.31 10.65 -11.77
CA CYS A 216 1.33 9.63 -11.74
C CYS A 216 0.98 8.61 -10.67
N ILE A 217 1.09 7.32 -10.99
CA ILE A 217 1.04 6.25 -9.99
C ILE A 217 2.35 5.50 -10.10
N ASP A 218 3.21 5.70 -9.11
CA ASP A 218 4.55 5.15 -9.20
C ASP A 218 5.23 5.00 -7.84
N ARG A 219 6.29 4.21 -7.82
CA ARG A 219 6.99 3.82 -6.59
C ARG A 219 7.87 4.92 -6.04
N VAL A 220 7.83 5.14 -4.74
CA VAL A 220 8.67 6.09 -4.01
C VAL A 220 9.42 5.37 -2.90
N TYR A 221 10.53 5.97 -2.46
CA TYR A 221 11.46 5.35 -1.52
C TYR A 221 11.75 6.29 -0.37
N ARG A 222 11.53 5.82 0.85
CA ARG A 222 11.83 6.58 2.08
C ARG A 222 12.53 5.67 3.05
N ARG A 223 13.52 6.18 3.76
CA ARG A 223 14.25 5.38 4.75
C ARG A 223 13.47 5.35 6.07
N GLU A 224 12.28 4.79 6.03
CA GLU A 224 11.42 4.63 7.20
C GLU A 224 11.60 3.24 7.83
N ALA A 225 11.39 3.16 9.14
CA ALA A 225 11.38 1.88 9.84
C ALA A 225 10.19 1.04 9.35
N ILE A 226 10.43 -0.25 9.07
CA ILE A 226 9.39 -1.16 8.63
C ILE A 226 8.42 -1.43 9.79
N ASP A 227 7.15 -1.06 9.61
CA ASP A 227 6.07 -1.39 10.54
C ASP A 227 4.79 -1.80 9.79
N ALA A 228 3.65 -1.88 10.49
CA ALA A 228 2.38 -2.28 9.89
C ALA A 228 1.80 -1.23 8.91
N THR A 229 2.32 -0.02 8.91
CA THR A 229 1.82 1.15 8.18
C THR A 229 2.87 1.82 7.28
N HIS A 230 4.16 1.55 7.52
CA HIS A 230 5.29 2.15 6.83
C HIS A 230 6.18 1.08 6.20
N LEU A 231 6.54 1.32 4.95
CA LEU A 231 7.47 0.52 4.17
C LEU A 231 8.51 1.43 3.52
N PRO A 232 9.77 0.97 3.36
CA PRO A 232 10.80 1.76 2.70
C PRO A 232 10.52 2.03 1.21
N GLU A 233 9.69 1.21 0.60
CA GLU A 233 9.18 1.40 -0.75
C GLU A 233 7.64 1.25 -0.75
N PHE A 234 6.95 2.17 -1.42
CA PHE A 234 5.50 2.11 -1.59
C PHE A 234 5.07 2.91 -2.80
N ASP A 235 3.84 2.70 -3.27
CA ASP A 235 3.32 3.41 -4.44
C ASP A 235 2.53 4.65 -4.02
N GLN A 236 2.89 5.80 -4.60
CA GLN A 236 2.24 7.08 -4.40
C GLN A 236 1.43 7.45 -5.64
N LEU A 237 0.23 7.99 -5.41
CA LEU A 237 -0.60 8.59 -6.44
C LEU A 237 -0.44 10.10 -6.39
N GLU A 238 0.19 10.66 -7.40
CA GLU A 238 0.25 12.11 -7.62
C GLU A 238 -0.86 12.53 -8.57
N GLY A 239 -1.41 13.73 -8.36
CA GLY A 239 -2.16 14.42 -9.39
C GLY A 239 -1.89 15.92 -9.37
N VAL A 240 -1.99 16.53 -10.55
CA VAL A 240 -1.72 17.94 -10.76
C VAL A 240 -2.67 18.54 -11.78
N VAL A 241 -3.09 19.79 -11.52
CA VAL A 241 -3.85 20.63 -12.44
C VAL A 241 -3.20 21.99 -12.51
N LEU A 242 -2.83 22.43 -13.71
CA LEU A 242 -2.37 23.78 -13.99
C LEU A 242 -3.38 24.49 -14.89
N ASP A 243 -3.92 25.59 -14.39
CA ASP A 243 -4.83 26.47 -15.15
C ASP A 243 -4.81 27.90 -14.58
N LYS A 244 -5.31 28.89 -15.33
CA LYS A 244 -5.43 30.27 -14.87
C LYS A 244 -6.65 30.49 -13.98
N GLY A 245 -7.72 29.72 -14.21
CA GLY A 245 -9.01 29.86 -13.51
C GLY A 245 -9.18 28.97 -12.28
N VAL A 246 -8.19 28.12 -11.96
CA VAL A 246 -8.28 27.17 -10.84
C VAL A 246 -7.79 27.80 -9.54
N GLY A 247 -8.22 27.21 -8.43
CA GLY A 247 -7.97 27.71 -7.09
C GLY A 247 -8.36 26.67 -6.06
N PHE A 248 -8.20 27.00 -4.77
CA PHE A 248 -8.30 26.03 -3.69
C PHE A 248 -9.64 25.26 -3.63
N LYS A 249 -10.79 25.91 -3.90
CA LYS A 249 -12.09 25.22 -3.97
C LYS A 249 -12.14 24.10 -5.01
N HIS A 250 -11.43 24.27 -6.13
CA HIS A 250 -11.38 23.29 -7.21
C HIS A 250 -10.53 22.08 -6.80
N LEU A 251 -9.45 22.30 -6.03
CA LEU A 251 -8.64 21.23 -5.46
C LEU A 251 -9.49 20.32 -4.56
N LEU A 252 -10.24 20.92 -3.63
CA LEU A 252 -11.12 20.16 -2.73
C LEU A 252 -12.20 19.39 -3.50
N GLY A 253 -12.79 20.02 -4.53
CA GLY A 253 -13.80 19.37 -5.38
C GLY A 253 -13.24 18.17 -6.15
N LEU A 254 -12.05 18.30 -6.74
CA LEU A 254 -11.39 17.22 -7.48
C LEU A 254 -11.06 16.02 -6.58
N LEU A 255 -10.50 16.28 -5.39
CA LEU A 255 -10.19 15.23 -4.43
C LEU A 255 -11.47 14.55 -3.91
N ARG A 256 -12.51 15.33 -3.59
CA ARG A 256 -13.80 14.78 -3.18
C ARG A 256 -14.39 13.86 -4.26
N GLU A 257 -14.37 14.29 -5.51
CA GLU A 257 -14.85 13.48 -6.65
C GLU A 257 -14.06 12.18 -6.80
N PHE A 258 -12.74 12.24 -6.66
CA PHE A 258 -11.88 11.05 -6.68
C PHE A 258 -12.26 10.05 -5.57
N PHE A 259 -12.40 10.52 -4.32
CA PHE A 259 -12.73 9.64 -3.20
C PHE A 259 -14.15 9.06 -3.30
N LEU A 260 -15.12 9.84 -3.79
CA LEU A 260 -16.48 9.34 -4.08
C LEU A 260 -16.45 8.22 -5.12
N LYS A 261 -15.71 8.40 -6.23
CA LYS A 261 -15.52 7.35 -7.25
C LYS A 261 -14.78 6.13 -6.70
N MET A 262 -13.91 6.32 -5.71
CA MET A 262 -13.28 5.24 -4.94
C MET A 262 -14.20 4.60 -3.88
N GLY A 263 -15.46 5.04 -3.76
CA GLY A 263 -16.47 4.47 -2.87
C GLY A 263 -16.40 4.96 -1.42
N PHE A 264 -15.80 6.13 -1.16
CA PHE A 264 -15.85 6.79 0.15
C PHE A 264 -16.85 7.94 0.13
N GLU A 265 -17.87 7.88 0.98
CA GLU A 265 -18.95 8.89 1.02
C GLU A 265 -18.55 10.13 1.84
N ASP A 266 -17.88 9.89 2.96
CA ASP A 266 -17.47 10.90 3.92
C ASP A 266 -16.01 11.31 3.73
N VAL A 267 -15.82 12.51 3.17
CA VAL A 267 -14.51 13.11 2.90
C VAL A 267 -14.44 14.46 3.61
N ARG A 268 -13.36 14.68 4.37
CA ARG A 268 -13.04 15.97 4.97
C ARG A 268 -11.61 16.38 4.66
N PHE A 269 -11.30 17.64 4.94
CA PHE A 269 -9.98 18.22 4.71
C PHE A 269 -9.52 18.90 5.98
N ARG A 270 -8.37 18.50 6.52
CA ARG A 270 -7.72 19.20 7.64
C ARG A 270 -6.59 20.09 7.11
N PRO A 271 -6.38 21.29 7.69
CA PRO A 271 -5.19 22.08 7.38
C PRO A 271 -3.92 21.25 7.63
N GLY A 272 -3.00 21.28 6.67
CA GLY A 272 -1.69 20.64 6.77
C GLY A 272 -0.59 21.65 6.48
N TYR A 273 0.66 21.19 6.46
CA TYR A 273 1.81 22.00 6.06
C TYR A 273 2.70 21.18 5.13
N PHE A 274 2.95 21.72 3.93
CA PHE A 274 3.96 21.18 3.01
C PHE A 274 4.78 22.34 2.42
N PRO A 275 6.12 22.25 2.40
CA PRO A 275 7.00 23.37 2.02
C PRO A 275 6.70 24.01 0.66
N TYR A 276 6.22 23.22 -0.31
CA TYR A 276 5.92 23.65 -1.68
C TYR A 276 4.49 24.17 -1.89
N THR A 277 3.60 24.12 -0.89
CA THR A 277 2.19 24.52 -1.09
C THR A 277 1.72 25.58 -0.10
N GLU A 278 0.82 26.45 -0.58
CA GLU A 278 0.06 27.39 0.23
C GLU A 278 -1.21 27.83 -0.52
N PRO A 279 -2.42 27.55 -0.01
CA PRO A 279 -2.74 26.76 1.18
C PRO A 279 -2.51 25.25 1.01
N SER A 280 -2.38 24.56 2.15
CA SER A 280 -2.12 23.11 2.26
C SER A 280 -3.21 22.41 3.08
N VAL A 281 -3.59 21.20 2.67
CA VAL A 281 -4.53 20.33 3.38
C VAL A 281 -4.15 18.87 3.29
N GLU A 282 -4.62 18.09 4.25
CA GLU A 282 -4.60 16.63 4.20
C GLU A 282 -6.03 16.13 4.03
N PRO A 283 -6.35 15.42 2.94
CA PRO A 283 -7.63 14.75 2.80
C PRO A 283 -7.75 13.55 3.74
N GLU A 284 -8.91 13.42 4.37
CA GLU A 284 -9.25 12.32 5.25
C GLU A 284 -10.59 11.70 4.83
N VAL A 285 -10.67 10.38 4.92
CA VAL A 285 -11.90 9.61 4.68
C VAL A 285 -12.35 8.94 5.97
N TYR A 286 -13.66 8.84 6.17
CA TYR A 286 -14.20 8.10 7.31
C TYR A 286 -14.35 6.61 7.00
N VAL A 287 -13.97 5.77 7.96
CA VAL A 287 -14.15 4.31 7.92
C VAL A 287 -14.70 3.87 9.26
N GLU A 288 -15.82 3.15 9.29
CA GLU A 288 -16.59 2.85 10.51
C GLU A 288 -15.73 2.31 11.67
N ASP A 289 -14.80 1.39 11.40
CA ASP A 289 -13.95 0.77 12.43
C ASP A 289 -12.68 1.57 12.79
N LEU A 290 -12.29 2.54 11.97
CA LEU A 290 -11.00 3.26 12.10
C LEU A 290 -11.18 4.76 12.35
N GLY A 291 -12.39 5.29 12.20
CA GLY A 291 -12.66 6.72 12.22
C GLY A 291 -12.10 7.43 10.99
N TRP A 292 -11.59 8.65 11.20
CA TRP A 292 -11.01 9.47 10.14
C TRP A 292 -9.57 9.09 9.86
N VAL A 293 -9.28 8.71 8.61
CA VAL A 293 -7.96 8.26 8.18
C VAL A 293 -7.40 9.21 7.13
N GLU A 294 -6.21 9.75 7.38
CA GLU A 294 -5.46 10.58 6.44
C GLU A 294 -4.88 9.75 5.30
N LEU A 295 -5.03 10.26 4.07
CA LEU A 295 -4.62 9.58 2.85
C LEU A 295 -3.46 10.26 2.10
N GLY A 296 -2.95 11.37 2.60
CA GLY A 296 -1.81 12.08 2.03
C GLY A 296 -1.93 13.58 2.16
N GLY A 297 -1.24 14.29 1.26
CA GLY A 297 -1.15 15.75 1.24
C GLY A 297 -1.65 16.36 -0.06
N ALA A 298 -2.18 17.57 0.03
CA ALA A 298 -2.64 18.34 -1.11
C ALA A 298 -2.47 19.84 -0.88
N GLY A 299 -2.37 20.62 -1.95
CA GLY A 299 -2.32 22.07 -1.84
C GLY A 299 -2.19 22.78 -3.18
N VAL A 300 -2.02 24.09 -3.09
CA VAL A 300 -1.73 24.96 -4.25
C VAL A 300 -0.24 25.26 -4.23
N PHE A 301 0.50 25.04 -5.32
CA PHE A 301 1.93 25.34 -5.31
C PHE A 301 2.19 26.82 -5.04
N ARG A 302 3.21 27.05 -4.23
CA ARG A 302 3.73 28.37 -3.91
C ARG A 302 4.32 29.05 -5.14
N LYS A 303 4.37 30.39 -5.13
CA LYS A 303 5.03 31.18 -6.19
C LYS A 303 6.50 30.82 -6.34
N GLU A 304 7.16 30.56 -5.22
CA GLU A 304 8.56 30.15 -5.15
C GLU A 304 8.84 28.81 -5.86
N VAL A 305 7.80 28.00 -6.07
CA VAL A 305 7.89 26.77 -6.88
C VAL A 305 7.60 27.07 -8.35
N VAL A 306 6.64 27.92 -8.69
CA VAL A 306 6.19 28.10 -10.09
C VAL A 306 7.01 29.11 -10.90
N GLU A 307 7.46 30.20 -10.28
CA GLU A 307 8.15 31.31 -10.97
C GLU A 307 9.51 30.90 -11.57
N PRO A 308 10.38 30.11 -10.89
CA PRO A 308 11.68 29.69 -11.47
C PRO A 308 11.55 28.90 -12.78
N PHE A 309 10.42 28.21 -12.97
CA PHE A 309 10.12 27.40 -14.16
C PHE A 309 9.17 28.10 -15.13
N GLU A 310 8.85 29.38 -14.90
CA GLU A 310 8.00 30.20 -15.77
C GLU A 310 6.61 29.58 -16.02
N ILE A 311 6.09 28.85 -15.02
CA ILE A 311 4.79 28.17 -15.09
C ILE A 311 3.67 29.21 -15.03
N LYS A 312 2.80 29.22 -16.04
CA LYS A 312 1.82 30.30 -16.27
C LYS A 312 0.44 29.98 -15.72
N GLY A 313 0.28 29.96 -14.40
CA GLY A 313 -1.04 29.81 -13.77
C GLY A 313 -0.95 29.25 -12.36
N ASN A 314 -2.11 28.88 -11.82
CA ASN A 314 -2.22 28.24 -10.52
C ASN A 314 -2.04 26.73 -10.69
N VAL A 315 -1.20 26.13 -9.85
CA VAL A 315 -0.97 24.69 -9.84
C VAL A 315 -1.62 24.10 -8.60
N LEU A 316 -2.62 23.26 -8.80
CA LEU A 316 -3.22 22.42 -7.76
C LEU A 316 -2.52 21.07 -7.79
N ALA A 317 -2.05 20.57 -6.65
CA ALA A 317 -1.36 19.29 -6.59
C ALA A 317 -1.76 18.49 -5.35
N TRP A 318 -1.63 17.17 -5.45
CA TRP A 318 -1.80 16.24 -4.33
C TRP A 318 -0.93 15.00 -4.52
N GLY A 319 -0.58 14.38 -3.41
CA GLY A 319 0.11 13.10 -3.32
C GLY A 319 -0.57 12.21 -2.29
N LEU A 320 -1.16 11.11 -2.73
CA LEU A 320 -1.92 10.17 -1.90
C LEU A 320 -1.18 8.84 -1.75
N GLY A 321 -1.20 8.26 -0.56
CA GLY A 321 -0.67 6.93 -0.29
C GLY A 321 -1.61 5.84 -0.78
N ILE A 322 -1.30 5.19 -1.91
CA ILE A 322 -2.15 4.14 -2.48
C ILE A 322 -2.19 2.91 -1.57
N GLY A 323 -1.07 2.58 -0.92
CA GLY A 323 -0.99 1.48 0.04
C GLY A 323 -2.05 1.58 1.14
N ARG A 324 -2.17 2.76 1.75
CA ARG A 324 -3.16 3.03 2.81
C ARG A 324 -4.58 2.97 2.26
N LEU A 325 -4.84 3.61 1.11
CA LEU A 325 -6.14 3.53 0.40
C LEU A 325 -6.54 2.07 0.12
N ALA A 326 -5.58 1.24 -0.31
CA ALA A 326 -5.81 -0.16 -0.60
C ALA A 326 -6.08 -0.98 0.66
N MET A 327 -5.37 -0.72 1.75
CA MET A 327 -5.64 -1.37 3.04
C MET A 327 -7.09 -1.13 3.50
N LEU A 328 -7.55 0.12 3.44
CA LEU A 328 -8.93 0.47 3.81
C LEU A 328 -9.95 -0.29 2.93
N ARG A 329 -9.73 -0.32 1.62
CA ARG A 329 -10.62 -1.00 0.65
C ARG A 329 -10.61 -2.53 0.78
N LEU A 330 -9.53 -3.10 1.30
CA LEU A 330 -9.38 -4.54 1.49
C LEU A 330 -9.67 -4.99 2.93
N GLY A 331 -10.02 -4.08 3.84
CA GLY A 331 -10.23 -4.38 5.26
C GLY A 331 -8.95 -4.90 5.94
N MET A 332 -7.78 -4.45 5.50
CA MET A 332 -6.48 -4.88 6.02
C MET A 332 -5.94 -3.92 7.07
N LYS A 333 -5.28 -4.48 8.09
CA LYS A 333 -4.63 -3.73 9.17
C LYS A 333 -3.11 -3.61 9.02
N ASP A 334 -2.51 -4.39 8.12
CA ASP A 334 -1.06 -4.44 7.92
C ASP A 334 -0.70 -4.31 6.44
N LEU A 335 -0.02 -3.21 6.10
CA LEU A 335 0.42 -2.85 4.76
C LEU A 335 1.35 -3.91 4.15
N ARG A 336 2.18 -4.54 4.98
CA ARG A 336 3.22 -5.48 4.54
C ARG A 336 2.62 -6.68 3.82
N ARG A 337 1.40 -7.06 4.17
CA ARG A 337 0.66 -8.15 3.51
C ARG A 337 0.42 -7.90 2.02
N LEU A 338 0.40 -6.65 1.57
CA LEU A 338 0.27 -6.31 0.14
C LEU A 338 1.52 -6.64 -0.68
N TYR A 339 2.68 -6.76 -0.02
CA TYR A 339 3.97 -6.97 -0.68
C TYR A 339 4.55 -8.37 -0.43
N LEU A 340 3.93 -9.15 0.47
CA LEU A 340 4.30 -10.54 0.69
C LEU A 340 3.83 -11.43 -0.48
N PRO A 341 4.66 -12.35 -0.99
CA PRO A 341 4.28 -13.28 -2.05
C PRO A 341 3.42 -14.43 -1.52
N ASP A 342 2.26 -14.11 -0.94
CA ASP A 342 1.30 -15.08 -0.39
C ASP A 342 0.33 -15.58 -1.46
N ILE A 343 0.68 -16.72 -2.06
CA ILE A 343 -0.15 -17.37 -3.09
C ILE A 343 -1.46 -17.92 -2.49
N GLY A 344 -1.48 -18.30 -1.21
CA GLY A 344 -2.69 -18.79 -0.54
C GLY A 344 -3.74 -17.69 -0.46
N TRP A 345 -3.34 -16.51 0.01
CA TRP A 345 -4.20 -15.33 0.02
C TRP A 345 -4.72 -14.97 -1.38
N LEU A 346 -3.86 -15.02 -2.41
CA LEU A 346 -4.30 -14.76 -3.80
C LEU A 346 -5.31 -15.80 -4.31
N ARG A 347 -5.16 -17.07 -3.93
CA ARG A 347 -6.07 -18.16 -4.30
C ARG A 347 -7.45 -18.03 -3.65
N GLU A 348 -7.51 -17.55 -2.42
CA GLU A 348 -8.76 -17.32 -1.69
C GLU A 348 -9.44 -16.00 -2.09
N PHE A 349 -8.67 -14.98 -2.48
CA PHE A 349 -9.23 -13.67 -2.80
C PHE A 349 -10.15 -13.72 -4.03
N PRO A 350 -11.36 -13.11 -3.99
CA PRO A 350 -12.30 -13.15 -5.10
C PRO A 350 -11.70 -12.63 -6.42
N ALA A 351 -12.04 -13.25 -7.56
CA ALA A 351 -11.55 -12.81 -8.87
C ALA A 351 -12.23 -11.52 -9.38
N ILE A 352 -13.47 -11.27 -8.96
CA ILE A 352 -14.29 -10.12 -9.34
C ILE A 352 -14.87 -9.52 -8.06
N LYS A 353 -14.87 -8.19 -7.95
CA LYS A 353 -15.55 -7.48 -6.86
C LYS A 353 -17.05 -7.53 -7.15
N ARG A 354 -17.85 -8.07 -6.21
CA ARG A 354 -19.31 -7.93 -6.27
C ARG A 354 -19.71 -6.51 -5.94
#